data_AF-A0A3M1UVJ5-F1
#
_entry.id   AF-A0A3M1UVJ5-F1
#
_cell.length_a   1.000
_cell.length_b   1.000
_cell.length_c   1.000
_cell.angle_alpha   90.00
_cell.angle_beta   90.00
_cell.angle_gamma   90.00
#
_symmetry.space_group_name_H-M   'P 1'
#
loop_
_entity.id
_entity.type
_entity.pdbx_description
1 polymer ?
#
loop_
_entity_poly.entity_id
_entity_poly.type
_entity_poly.pdbx_seq_one_letter_code
_entity_poly.pdbx_strand_id
1 'polypeptide(L)'
;MRHAEMLTSLEEQACWLDELATRSPRRAALAVQRQLAFLVRDPRPPAVLPQLLRAFHVPIAALQQRGQDILASSPERPSRQQEGLIEVLPGLFEELALAHTRVVRLSLEQGRRPPAPDLHAAMLMSLRLLEWSLLQYRQNRPNLWRQIIRLYDVTTAFRLGAAFPETPLRTAADPAGTRDTFVAALLLLLIDSYRYPPSGVVALIGMLPELAAELHLYRERPGKAAIPLLLQEEVPPLDFVRRPRGRAPDHYLGVDRLLARLRRLWSSKQVQQTARRLEQDLLGLLEGRRDRCHPREVRAAEYLCVQGLEAVHERLLQLQLSEGLAPLPDTADDTARNRRFACRQNDISAGGASFILGPDTPCPEPDAWLLFEALDSPGSGFVARLRRRLVDDNGYQYIGVERVSGQLIPVTLGTHRRPGLLWAQPRQGRYSLIAPDGHYLGHGHEEILTGTHRDYRVRHEQRVGRQGNSEIIALRLLD
;
A
#
# COMPACT_ATOMS: atom_id res chain seq x y z
N MET A 1 -26.00 -18.88 -20.82
CA MET A 1 -25.28 -17.81 -20.09
C MET A 1 -25.20 -16.61 -21.01
N ARG A 2 -25.90 -15.50 -20.70
CA ARG A 2 -25.70 -14.24 -21.42
C ARG A 2 -24.32 -13.68 -21.02
N HIS A 3 -23.53 -13.16 -21.96
CA HIS A 3 -22.28 -12.46 -21.65
C HIS A 3 -22.60 -11.27 -20.75
N ALA A 4 -22.35 -11.41 -19.44
CA ALA A 4 -22.68 -10.42 -18.42
C ALA A 4 -21.75 -9.20 -18.44
N GLU A 5 -20.94 -9.03 -19.50
CA GLU A 5 -19.87 -8.03 -19.58
C GLU A 5 -20.21 -6.86 -20.53
N MET A 6 -21.13 -7.02 -21.49
CA MET A 6 -21.50 -5.97 -22.46
C MET A 6 -22.79 -5.22 -22.10
N LEU A 7 -22.90 -4.66 -20.90
CA LEU A 7 -23.96 -3.70 -20.61
C LEU A 7 -23.52 -2.32 -21.13
N THR A 8 -23.79 -2.06 -22.40
CA THR A 8 -23.50 -0.76 -23.06
C THR A 8 -24.73 0.14 -23.16
N SER A 9 -25.92 -0.36 -22.78
CA SER A 9 -27.16 0.41 -22.73
C SER A 9 -27.50 0.83 -21.29
N LEU A 10 -28.08 2.02 -21.14
CA LEU A 10 -28.46 2.55 -19.82
C LEU A 10 -29.62 1.76 -19.20
N GLU A 11 -30.56 1.30 -20.02
CA GLU A 11 -31.75 0.56 -19.57
C GLU A 11 -31.37 -0.83 -19.03
N GLU A 12 -30.54 -1.58 -19.76
CA GLU A 12 -30.09 -2.90 -19.30
C GLU A 12 -29.21 -2.78 -18.06
N GLN A 13 -28.38 -1.72 -17.98
CA GLN A 13 -27.58 -1.45 -16.80
C GLN A 13 -28.45 -1.14 -15.58
N ALA A 14 -29.49 -0.32 -15.74
CA ALA A 14 -30.42 -0.01 -14.65
C ALA A 14 -31.11 -1.27 -14.13
N CYS A 15 -31.68 -2.09 -15.03
CA CYS A 15 -32.32 -3.36 -14.68
C CYS A 15 -31.36 -4.30 -13.94
N TRP A 16 -30.12 -4.42 -14.42
CA TRP A 16 -29.10 -5.25 -13.77
C TRP A 16 -28.69 -4.72 -12.38
N LEU A 17 -28.60 -3.40 -12.20
CA LEU A 17 -28.32 -2.79 -10.90
C LEU A 17 -29.45 -3.05 -9.89
N ASP A 18 -30.71 -3.01 -10.33
CA ASP A 18 -31.86 -3.36 -9.50
C ASP A 18 -31.81 -4.83 -9.06
N GLU A 19 -31.44 -5.75 -9.96
CA GLU A 19 -31.22 -7.16 -9.61
C GLU A 19 -30.08 -7.34 -8.59
N LEU A 20 -28.99 -6.57 -8.69
CA LEU A 20 -27.88 -6.62 -7.75
C LEU A 20 -28.26 -6.18 -6.33
N ALA A 21 -29.23 -5.29 -6.18
CA ALA A 21 -29.70 -4.83 -4.86
C ALA A 21 -30.27 -5.97 -4.01
N THR A 22 -30.73 -7.06 -4.63
CA THR A 22 -31.25 -8.26 -3.96
C THR A 22 -30.15 -9.24 -3.52
N ARG A 23 -28.90 -9.06 -3.98
CA ARG A 23 -27.78 -9.96 -3.69
C ARG A 23 -27.07 -9.59 -2.38
N SER A 24 -26.21 -10.50 -1.89
CA SER A 24 -25.33 -10.17 -0.76
C SER A 24 -24.38 -9.01 -1.13
N PRO A 25 -24.03 -8.11 -0.19
CA PRO A 25 -23.24 -6.91 -0.47
C PRO A 25 -21.89 -7.21 -1.14
N ARG A 26 -21.19 -8.26 -0.70
CA ARG A 26 -19.93 -8.73 -1.30
C ARG A 26 -20.12 -9.14 -2.77
N ARG A 27 -21.16 -9.90 -3.08
CA ARG A 27 -21.42 -10.36 -4.45
C ARG A 27 -21.82 -9.21 -5.36
N ALA A 28 -22.59 -8.26 -4.84
CA ALA A 28 -22.91 -7.03 -5.55
C ALA A 28 -21.64 -6.22 -5.85
N ALA A 29 -20.77 -5.99 -4.86
CA ALA A 29 -19.51 -5.27 -5.03
C ALA A 29 -18.60 -5.92 -6.09
N LEU A 30 -18.41 -7.25 -6.04
CA LEU A 30 -17.61 -7.99 -7.03
C LEU A 30 -18.20 -7.91 -8.45
N ALA A 31 -19.53 -7.97 -8.56
CA ALA A 31 -20.19 -7.87 -9.86
C ALA A 31 -20.03 -6.46 -10.46
N VAL A 32 -20.20 -5.41 -9.65
CA VAL A 32 -19.96 -4.02 -10.06
C VAL A 32 -18.51 -3.80 -10.45
N GLN A 33 -17.56 -4.28 -9.64
CA GLN A 33 -16.13 -4.14 -9.91
C GLN A 33 -15.75 -4.76 -11.27
N ARG A 34 -16.23 -5.98 -11.56
CA ARG A 34 -15.97 -6.65 -12.86
C ARG A 34 -16.55 -5.86 -14.03
N GLN A 35 -17.76 -5.33 -13.88
CA GLN A 35 -18.39 -4.54 -14.95
C GLN A 35 -17.63 -3.22 -15.18
N LEU A 36 -17.19 -2.54 -14.12
CA LEU A 36 -16.35 -1.35 -14.22
C LEU A 36 -15.02 -1.68 -14.91
N ALA A 37 -14.34 -2.75 -14.51
CA ALA A 37 -13.09 -3.17 -15.12
C ALA A 37 -13.24 -3.40 -16.62
N PHE A 38 -14.35 -4.00 -17.07
CA PHE A 38 -14.65 -4.15 -18.50
C PHE A 38 -14.78 -2.79 -19.20
N LEU A 39 -15.59 -1.87 -18.67
CA LEU A 39 -15.79 -0.53 -19.23
C LEU A 39 -14.51 0.31 -19.24
N VAL A 40 -13.67 0.18 -18.21
CA VAL A 40 -12.40 0.90 -18.06
C VAL A 40 -11.34 0.38 -19.02
N ARG A 41 -11.35 -0.92 -19.35
CA ARG A 41 -10.31 -1.56 -20.16
C ARG A 41 -10.69 -1.69 -21.64
N ASP A 42 -11.95 -1.44 -22.00
CA ASP A 42 -12.41 -1.45 -23.39
C ASP A 42 -11.62 -0.42 -24.23
N PRO A 43 -10.86 -0.78 -25.28
CA PRO A 43 -10.10 0.18 -26.08
C PRO A 43 -10.98 1.23 -26.79
N ARG A 44 -12.27 0.96 -27.02
CA ARG A 44 -13.22 1.85 -27.71
C ARG A 44 -14.48 2.05 -26.88
N PRO A 45 -14.38 2.87 -25.81
CA PRO A 45 -15.46 3.02 -24.85
C PRO A 45 -16.69 3.64 -25.54
N PRO A 46 -17.91 3.24 -25.14
CA PRO A 46 -19.12 3.78 -25.71
C PRO A 46 -19.22 5.28 -25.44
N ALA A 47 -19.83 6.04 -26.37
CA ALA A 47 -20.04 7.47 -26.20
C ALA A 47 -20.84 7.82 -24.94
N VAL A 48 -21.69 6.88 -24.49
CA VAL A 48 -22.50 6.98 -23.27
C VAL A 48 -21.75 6.59 -21.99
N LEU A 49 -20.44 6.32 -22.05
CA LEU A 49 -19.64 5.92 -20.89
C LEU A 49 -19.85 6.84 -19.66
N PRO A 50 -19.83 8.18 -19.78
CA PRO A 50 -20.06 9.04 -18.61
C PRO A 50 -21.43 8.81 -17.94
N GLN A 51 -22.48 8.55 -18.73
CA GLN A 51 -23.81 8.25 -18.23
C GLN A 51 -23.87 6.87 -17.58
N LEU A 52 -23.24 5.86 -18.20
CA LEU A 52 -23.12 4.51 -17.64
C LEU A 52 -22.40 4.54 -16.28
N LEU A 53 -21.33 5.35 -16.15
CA LEU A 53 -20.59 5.47 -14.88
C LEU A 53 -21.45 6.06 -13.76
N ARG A 54 -22.28 7.06 -14.07
CA ARG A 54 -23.17 7.69 -13.07
C ARG A 54 -24.21 6.73 -12.51
N ALA A 55 -24.69 5.77 -13.31
CA ALA A 55 -25.62 4.76 -12.82
C ALA A 55 -25.03 3.91 -11.70
N PHE A 56 -23.70 3.73 -11.64
CA PHE A 56 -23.04 3.03 -10.54
C PHE A 56 -22.86 3.86 -9.26
N HIS A 57 -23.05 5.19 -9.30
CA HIS A 57 -22.72 6.04 -8.14
C HIS A 57 -23.56 5.72 -6.90
N VAL A 58 -24.87 5.62 -7.08
CA VAL A 58 -25.81 5.31 -5.98
C VAL A 58 -25.52 3.95 -5.33
N PRO A 59 -25.42 2.83 -6.06
CA PRO A 59 -25.15 1.53 -5.44
C PRO A 59 -23.77 1.48 -4.79
N ILE A 60 -22.75 2.14 -5.36
CA ILE A 60 -21.41 2.21 -4.76
C ILE A 60 -21.44 3.04 -3.48
N ALA A 61 -22.15 4.18 -3.46
CA ALA A 61 -22.30 4.98 -2.24
C ALA A 61 -22.97 4.17 -1.11
N ALA A 62 -23.98 3.37 -1.43
CA ALA A 62 -24.63 2.48 -0.46
C ALA A 62 -23.67 1.40 0.08
N LEU A 63 -22.84 0.80 -0.78
CA LEU A 63 -21.82 -0.18 -0.37
C LEU A 63 -20.71 0.47 0.47
N GLN A 64 -20.30 1.68 0.11
CA GLN A 64 -19.32 2.48 0.85
C GLN A 64 -19.83 2.80 2.25
N GLN A 65 -21.07 3.31 2.37
CA GLN A 65 -21.66 3.63 3.67
C GLN A 65 -21.68 2.40 4.58
N ARG A 66 -22.11 1.24 4.05
CA ARG A 66 -22.06 -0.03 4.80
C ARG A 66 -20.64 -0.41 5.23
N GLY A 67 -19.65 -0.24 4.36
CA GLY A 67 -18.24 -0.46 4.70
C GLY A 67 -17.77 0.46 5.84
N GLN A 68 -18.14 1.74 5.78
CA GLN A 68 -17.83 2.72 6.83
C GLN A 68 -18.51 2.36 8.16
N ASP A 69 -19.78 1.97 8.15
CA ASP A 69 -20.52 1.57 9.35
C ASP A 69 -19.87 0.34 10.03
N ILE A 70 -19.40 -0.63 9.23
CA ILE A 70 -18.67 -1.80 9.73
C ILE A 70 -17.35 -1.36 10.39
N LEU A 71 -16.57 -0.51 9.72
CA LEU A 71 -15.29 -0.04 10.25
C LEU A 71 -15.46 0.82 11.51
N ALA A 72 -16.54 1.59 11.59
CA ALA A 72 -16.88 2.40 12.76
C ALA A 72 -17.34 1.55 13.95
N SER A 73 -18.06 0.45 13.70
CA SER A 73 -18.62 -0.43 14.74
C SER A 73 -17.64 -1.52 15.23
N SER A 74 -16.66 -1.92 14.42
CA SER A 74 -15.71 -2.98 14.78
C SER A 74 -14.37 -2.81 14.05
N PRO A 75 -13.53 -1.84 14.47
CA PRO A 75 -12.25 -1.56 13.80
C PRO A 75 -11.20 -2.69 13.94
N GLU A 76 -11.36 -3.60 14.92
CA GLU A 76 -10.33 -4.60 15.25
C GLU A 76 -10.66 -6.02 14.77
N ARG A 77 -11.94 -6.40 14.60
CA ARG A 77 -12.35 -7.74 14.14
C ARG A 77 -13.74 -7.72 13.48
N PRO A 78 -13.84 -7.48 12.16
CA PRO A 78 -15.09 -7.67 11.44
C PRO A 78 -15.44 -9.18 11.41
N SER A 79 -16.73 -9.52 11.36
CA SER A 79 -17.14 -10.91 11.06
C SER A 79 -16.69 -11.32 9.65
N ARG A 80 -16.52 -12.63 9.37
CA ARG A 80 -16.11 -13.14 8.04
C ARG A 80 -16.93 -12.59 6.86
N GLN A 81 -18.22 -12.31 7.07
CA GLN A 81 -19.07 -11.72 6.02
C GLN A 81 -18.82 -10.22 5.84
N GLN A 82 -18.45 -9.51 6.91
CA GLN A 82 -18.05 -8.11 6.90
C GLN A 82 -16.64 -7.93 6.32
N GLU A 83 -15.69 -8.81 6.66
CA GLU A 83 -14.34 -8.88 6.08
C GLU A 83 -14.42 -8.98 4.56
N GLY A 84 -15.26 -9.88 4.03
CA GLY A 84 -15.37 -10.05 2.58
C GLY A 84 -15.93 -8.84 1.81
N LEU A 85 -16.64 -7.91 2.46
CA LEU A 85 -17.03 -6.63 1.82
C LEU A 85 -15.87 -5.62 1.90
N ILE A 86 -15.25 -5.51 3.07
CA ILE A 86 -14.07 -4.67 3.34
C ILE A 86 -12.94 -4.98 2.34
N GLU A 87 -12.69 -6.25 2.03
CA GLU A 87 -11.65 -6.69 1.09
C GLU A 87 -11.90 -6.23 -0.36
N VAL A 88 -13.17 -6.12 -0.78
CA VAL A 88 -13.52 -5.85 -2.18
C VAL A 88 -13.62 -4.34 -2.47
N LEU A 89 -13.97 -3.54 -1.46
CA LEU A 89 -14.16 -2.10 -1.61
C LEU A 89 -12.94 -1.34 -2.18
N PRO A 90 -11.68 -1.62 -1.78
CA PRO A 90 -10.51 -0.97 -2.38
C PRO A 90 -10.44 -1.15 -3.89
N GLY A 91 -10.60 -2.38 -4.38
CA GLY A 91 -10.58 -2.68 -5.82
C GLY A 91 -11.74 -2.04 -6.58
N LEU A 92 -12.91 -1.90 -5.92
CA LEU A 92 -14.05 -1.17 -6.48
C LEU A 92 -13.77 0.33 -6.63
N PHE A 93 -13.19 0.98 -5.60
CA PHE A 93 -12.83 2.40 -5.66
C PHE A 93 -11.74 2.67 -6.68
N GLU A 94 -10.77 1.76 -6.80
CA GLU A 94 -9.72 1.85 -7.81
C GLU A 94 -10.29 1.83 -9.23
N GLU A 95 -11.12 0.83 -9.56
CA GLU A 95 -11.73 0.74 -10.89
C GLU A 95 -12.63 1.96 -11.18
N LEU A 96 -13.38 2.47 -10.20
CA LEU A 96 -14.20 3.67 -10.39
C LEU A 96 -13.35 4.94 -10.60
N ALA A 97 -12.26 5.09 -9.85
CA ALA A 97 -11.32 6.20 -10.02
C ALA A 97 -10.69 6.19 -11.42
N LEU A 98 -10.29 4.99 -11.90
CA LEU A 98 -9.77 4.80 -13.25
C LEU A 98 -10.82 5.14 -14.31
N ALA A 99 -12.07 4.73 -14.10
CA ALA A 99 -13.17 5.02 -15.02
C ALA A 99 -13.41 6.52 -15.22
N HIS A 100 -13.52 7.27 -14.12
CA HIS A 100 -13.70 8.72 -14.22
C HIS A 100 -12.44 9.43 -14.74
N THR A 101 -11.25 8.98 -14.35
CA THR A 101 -9.99 9.50 -14.90
C THR A 101 -9.96 9.30 -16.42
N ARG A 102 -10.47 8.18 -16.92
CA ARG A 102 -10.58 7.92 -18.35
C ARG A 102 -11.54 8.88 -19.05
N VAL A 103 -12.71 9.16 -18.47
CA VAL A 103 -13.65 10.16 -19.02
C VAL A 103 -13.01 11.55 -19.09
N VAL A 104 -12.30 11.95 -18.04
CA VAL A 104 -11.52 13.19 -18.01
C VAL A 104 -10.50 13.20 -19.15
N ARG A 105 -9.72 12.12 -19.30
CA ARG A 105 -8.69 12.00 -20.34
C ARG A 105 -9.27 12.09 -21.75
N LEU A 106 -10.36 11.36 -22.04
CA LEU A 106 -11.04 11.40 -23.33
C LEU A 106 -11.54 12.81 -23.67
N SER A 107 -12.01 13.56 -22.66
CA SER A 107 -12.44 14.95 -22.86
C SER A 107 -11.26 15.84 -23.25
N LEU A 108 -10.11 15.67 -22.58
CA LEU A 108 -8.88 16.41 -22.87
C LEU A 108 -8.31 16.07 -24.25
N GLU A 109 -8.29 14.78 -24.62
CA GLU A 109 -7.86 14.31 -25.95
C GLU A 109 -8.72 14.92 -27.08
N GLN A 110 -10.00 15.20 -26.79
CA GLN A 110 -10.92 15.89 -27.70
C GLN A 110 -10.82 17.42 -27.63
N GLY A 111 -9.88 17.99 -26.86
CA GLY A 111 -9.74 19.43 -26.67
C GLY A 111 -10.87 20.09 -25.88
N ARG A 112 -11.65 19.31 -25.12
CA ARG A 112 -12.82 19.78 -24.37
C ARG A 112 -12.51 19.95 -22.88
N ARG A 113 -13.24 20.86 -22.22
CA ARG A 113 -13.23 20.99 -20.76
C ARG A 113 -13.77 19.70 -20.14
N PRO A 114 -13.05 19.06 -19.21
CA PRO A 114 -13.52 17.83 -18.58
C PRO A 114 -14.72 18.11 -17.67
N PRO A 115 -15.66 17.15 -17.51
CA PRO A 115 -16.79 17.32 -16.61
C PRO A 115 -16.31 17.41 -15.15
N ALA A 116 -16.71 18.47 -14.44
CA ALA A 116 -16.35 18.67 -13.03
C ALA A 116 -16.85 17.54 -12.10
N PRO A 117 -18.07 16.97 -12.27
CA PRO A 117 -18.53 15.86 -11.44
C PRO A 117 -17.64 14.62 -11.58
N ASP A 118 -17.19 14.30 -12.80
CA ASP A 118 -16.33 13.16 -13.08
C ASP A 118 -14.92 13.38 -12.50
N LEU A 119 -14.36 14.58 -12.61
CA LEU A 119 -13.08 14.93 -12.00
C LEU A 119 -13.12 14.82 -10.46
N HIS A 120 -14.19 15.34 -9.85
CA HIS A 120 -14.38 15.22 -8.41
C HIS A 120 -14.59 13.77 -7.98
N ALA A 121 -15.39 13.00 -8.71
CA ALA A 121 -15.58 11.57 -8.43
C ALA A 121 -14.24 10.81 -8.49
N ALA A 122 -13.39 11.08 -9.49
CA ALA A 122 -12.07 10.47 -9.57
C ALA A 122 -11.21 10.79 -8.34
N MET A 123 -11.12 12.07 -7.95
CA MET A 123 -10.34 12.49 -6.77
C MET A 123 -10.91 11.94 -5.47
N LEU A 124 -12.24 11.92 -5.32
CA LEU A 124 -12.91 11.41 -4.13
C LEU A 124 -12.67 9.91 -3.97
N MET A 125 -12.75 9.13 -5.05
CA MET A 125 -12.44 7.70 -5.02
C MET A 125 -10.96 7.43 -4.73
N SER A 126 -10.05 8.27 -5.24
CA SER A 126 -8.65 8.19 -4.85
C SER A 126 -8.42 8.51 -3.37
N LEU A 127 -9.11 9.50 -2.81
CA LEU A 127 -9.09 9.77 -1.36
C LEU A 127 -9.62 8.57 -0.57
N ARG A 128 -10.74 7.96 -0.99
CA ARG A 128 -11.24 6.73 -0.35
C ARG A 128 -10.21 5.61 -0.39
N LEU A 129 -9.57 5.39 -1.52
CA LEU A 129 -8.53 4.36 -1.61
C LEU A 129 -7.34 4.65 -0.67
N LEU A 130 -6.97 5.92 -0.45
CA LEU A 130 -5.98 6.31 0.57
C LEU A 130 -6.49 6.02 1.99
N GLU A 131 -7.71 6.44 2.32
CA GLU A 131 -8.34 6.17 3.63
C GLU A 131 -8.34 4.68 3.94
N TRP A 132 -8.78 3.87 2.98
CA TRP A 132 -8.81 2.41 3.10
C TRP A 132 -7.41 1.82 3.23
N SER A 133 -6.45 2.30 2.44
CA SER A 133 -5.06 1.85 2.54
C SER A 133 -4.45 2.17 3.90
N LEU A 134 -4.78 3.33 4.47
CA LEU A 134 -4.32 3.72 5.80
C LEU A 134 -5.01 2.91 6.89
N LEU A 135 -6.32 2.67 6.79
CA LEU A 135 -7.05 1.88 7.77
C LEU A 135 -6.61 0.42 7.79
N GLN A 136 -6.50 -0.21 6.61
CA GLN A 136 -6.22 -1.65 6.47
C GLN A 136 -4.72 -1.97 6.46
N TYR A 137 -3.93 -1.21 5.68
CA TYR A 137 -2.56 -1.60 5.34
C TYR A 137 -1.49 -0.66 5.91
N ARG A 138 -1.87 0.52 6.39
CA ARG A 138 -0.95 1.58 6.89
C ARG A 138 0.10 2.03 5.87
N GLN A 139 -0.14 1.77 4.60
CA GLN A 139 0.76 2.08 3.49
C GLN A 139 0.45 3.44 2.88
N ASN A 140 1.50 4.13 2.44
CA ASN A 140 1.36 5.21 1.47
C ASN A 140 1.25 4.59 0.08
N ARG A 141 0.45 5.21 -0.80
CA ARG A 141 0.34 4.77 -2.20
C ARG A 141 0.91 5.83 -3.14
N PRO A 142 2.21 5.77 -3.49
CA PRO A 142 2.86 6.75 -4.37
C PRO A 142 2.18 6.87 -5.74
N ASN A 143 1.68 5.76 -6.30
CA ASN A 143 0.94 5.76 -7.57
C ASN A 143 -0.36 6.57 -7.47
N LEU A 144 -1.06 6.42 -6.35
CA LEU A 144 -2.30 7.12 -6.08
C LEU A 144 -2.05 8.62 -5.88
N TRP A 145 -0.95 8.98 -5.22
CA TRP A 145 -0.52 10.37 -5.11
C TRP A 145 -0.26 11.02 -6.47
N ARG A 146 0.48 10.32 -7.35
CA ARG A 146 0.74 10.81 -8.72
C ARG A 146 -0.54 11.06 -9.50
N GLN A 147 -1.52 10.16 -9.36
CA GLN A 147 -2.84 10.35 -9.98
C GLN A 147 -3.59 11.56 -9.40
N ILE A 148 -3.57 11.74 -8.08
CA ILE A 148 -4.22 12.87 -7.40
C ILE A 148 -3.62 14.21 -7.85
N ILE A 149 -2.29 14.32 -7.96
CA ILE A 149 -1.63 15.54 -8.49
C ILE A 149 -2.12 15.81 -9.92
N ARG A 150 -2.09 14.81 -10.81
CA ARG A 150 -2.52 14.99 -12.20
C ARG A 150 -3.95 15.53 -12.30
N LEU A 151 -4.86 14.99 -11.50
CA LEU A 151 -6.25 15.46 -11.45
C LEU A 151 -6.36 16.88 -10.86
N TYR A 152 -5.52 17.21 -9.87
CA TYR A 152 -5.44 18.56 -9.32
C TYR A 152 -4.89 19.58 -10.32
N ASP A 153 -3.88 19.23 -11.11
CA ASP A 153 -3.33 20.10 -12.15
C ASP A 153 -4.37 20.39 -13.24
N VAL A 154 -5.16 19.38 -13.64
CA VAL A 154 -6.31 19.58 -14.52
C VAL A 154 -7.35 20.51 -13.86
N THR A 155 -7.64 20.32 -12.57
CA THR A 155 -8.56 21.18 -11.82
C THR A 155 -8.11 22.65 -11.85
N THR A 156 -6.82 22.90 -11.63
CA THR A 156 -6.26 24.26 -11.58
C THR A 156 -6.21 24.90 -12.96
N ALA A 157 -5.77 24.16 -13.99
CA ALA A 157 -5.72 24.62 -15.37
C ALA A 157 -7.08 25.10 -15.90
N PHE A 158 -8.14 24.35 -15.59
CA PHE A 158 -9.52 24.66 -16.00
C PHE A 158 -10.32 25.45 -14.94
N ARG A 159 -9.68 25.88 -13.85
CA ARG A 159 -10.31 26.60 -12.72
C ARG A 159 -11.60 25.94 -12.20
N LEU A 160 -11.57 24.61 -12.09
CA LEU A 160 -12.72 23.79 -11.71
C LEU A 160 -12.99 23.81 -10.19
N GLY A 161 -12.09 24.38 -9.39
CA GLY A 161 -12.11 24.32 -7.93
C GLY A 161 -13.11 25.24 -7.21
N ALA A 162 -13.85 26.10 -7.91
CA ALA A 162 -14.89 26.95 -7.31
C ALA A 162 -16.31 26.35 -7.41
N ALA A 163 -16.49 25.26 -8.17
CA ALA A 163 -17.77 24.62 -8.37
C ALA A 163 -17.92 23.45 -7.39
N PHE A 164 -18.98 23.47 -6.59
CA PHE A 164 -19.37 22.37 -5.70
C PHE A 164 -20.00 21.25 -6.52
N PRO A 165 -19.38 20.06 -6.64
CA PRO A 165 -19.95 18.97 -7.41
C PRO A 165 -20.90 18.18 -6.52
N GLU A 166 -22.20 18.27 -6.79
CA GLU A 166 -23.20 17.36 -6.23
C GLU A 166 -23.05 15.98 -6.90
N THR A 167 -22.09 15.20 -6.42
CA THR A 167 -21.91 13.80 -6.84
C THR A 167 -22.61 12.87 -5.85
N PRO A 168 -23.39 11.87 -6.29
CA PRO A 168 -24.04 10.91 -5.40
C PRO A 168 -23.06 10.04 -4.59
N LEU A 169 -21.78 10.01 -4.97
CA LEU A 169 -20.71 9.34 -4.21
C LEU A 169 -20.32 10.07 -2.91
N ARG A 170 -20.73 11.33 -2.77
CA ARG A 170 -20.35 12.21 -1.66
C ARG A 170 -21.25 11.97 -0.45
N THR A 171 -20.67 11.72 0.72
CA THR A 171 -21.40 11.72 2.00
C THR A 171 -21.42 13.12 2.62
N ALA A 172 -22.24 13.33 3.65
CA ALA A 172 -22.29 14.62 4.35
C ALA A 172 -20.93 15.02 4.98
N ALA A 173 -20.12 14.02 5.34
CA ALA A 173 -18.79 14.19 5.91
C ALA A 173 -17.68 14.16 4.85
N ASP A 174 -17.98 14.56 3.60
CA ASP A 174 -16.96 14.64 2.55
C ASP A 174 -16.56 16.08 2.21
N PRO A 175 -15.28 16.27 1.82
CA PRO A 175 -14.79 17.55 1.31
C PRO A 175 -15.70 18.10 0.20
N ALA A 176 -15.93 19.41 0.20
CA ALA A 176 -17.01 20.00 -0.60
C ALA A 176 -16.68 20.13 -2.10
N GLY A 177 -15.40 20.08 -2.47
CA GLY A 177 -14.97 20.11 -3.87
C GLY A 177 -13.55 19.60 -4.07
N THR A 178 -13.11 19.59 -5.34
CA THR A 178 -11.83 19.01 -5.78
C THR A 178 -10.62 19.53 -5.02
N ARG A 179 -10.57 20.83 -4.71
CA ARG A 179 -9.49 21.42 -3.89
C ARG A 179 -9.48 20.82 -2.49
N ASP A 180 -10.62 20.77 -1.82
CA ASP A 180 -10.70 20.26 -0.45
C ASP A 180 -10.38 18.76 -0.43
N THR A 181 -10.82 18.00 -1.44
CA THR A 181 -10.47 16.57 -1.61
C THR A 181 -8.96 16.37 -1.78
N PHE A 182 -8.30 17.20 -2.60
CA PHE A 182 -6.84 17.17 -2.76
C PHE A 182 -6.12 17.42 -1.43
N VAL A 183 -6.56 18.44 -0.71
CA VAL A 183 -5.95 18.85 0.55
C VAL A 183 -6.18 17.80 1.65
N ALA A 184 -7.35 17.17 1.70
CA ALA A 184 -7.62 16.05 2.60
C ALA A 184 -6.67 14.86 2.31
N ALA A 185 -6.50 14.50 1.03
CA ALA A 185 -5.57 13.43 0.64
C ALA A 185 -4.12 13.77 1.00
N LEU A 186 -3.71 15.01 0.77
CA LEU A 186 -2.39 15.51 1.14
C LEU A 186 -2.17 15.44 2.66
N LEU A 187 -3.16 15.83 3.47
CA LEU A 187 -3.06 15.74 4.93
C LEU A 187 -2.82 14.29 5.40
N LEU A 188 -3.58 13.33 4.85
CA LEU A 188 -3.40 11.90 5.13
C LEU A 188 -2.00 11.41 4.75
N LEU A 189 -1.46 11.92 3.65
CA LEU A 189 -0.12 11.55 3.16
C LEU A 189 1.01 12.27 3.90
N LEU A 190 0.77 13.38 4.61
CA LEU A 190 1.82 14.11 5.33
C LEU A 190 2.09 13.55 6.73
N ILE A 191 1.16 12.79 7.29
CA ILE A 191 1.24 12.30 8.67
C ILE A 191 1.91 10.93 8.78
N ASP A 192 2.40 10.58 9.96
CA ASP A 192 2.92 9.23 10.21
C ASP A 192 1.78 8.32 10.71
N SER A 193 1.13 7.62 9.77
CA SER A 193 0.01 6.71 10.07
C SER A 193 0.32 5.62 11.10
N TYR A 194 1.59 5.23 11.27
CA TYR A 194 2.03 4.25 12.28
C TYR A 194 2.02 4.81 13.70
N ARG A 195 1.85 6.13 13.87
CA ARG A 195 1.71 6.77 15.19
C ARG A 195 0.26 6.84 15.65
N TYR A 196 -0.70 6.43 14.82
CA TYR A 196 -2.12 6.50 15.14
C TYR A 196 -2.64 5.08 15.40
N PRO A 197 -3.39 4.83 16.48
CA PRO A 197 -4.14 3.58 16.59
C PRO A 197 -5.23 3.50 15.48
N PRO A 198 -5.79 2.32 15.16
CA PRO A 198 -6.95 2.16 14.28
C PRO A 198 -8.07 3.17 14.53
N SER A 199 -8.52 3.26 15.77
CA SER A 199 -9.53 4.24 16.20
C SER A 199 -9.10 5.70 16.02
N GLY A 200 -7.80 5.99 16.06
CA GLY A 200 -7.24 7.33 15.82
C GLY A 200 -7.27 7.70 14.33
N VAL A 201 -7.04 6.73 13.44
CA VAL A 201 -7.16 6.96 11.98
C VAL A 201 -8.61 7.14 11.58
N VAL A 202 -9.54 6.35 12.13
CA VAL A 202 -10.98 6.56 11.91
C VAL A 202 -11.40 7.95 12.36
N ALA A 203 -10.97 8.38 13.56
CA ALA A 203 -11.24 9.73 14.06
C ALA A 203 -10.65 10.82 13.14
N LEU A 204 -9.43 10.62 12.65
CA LEU A 204 -8.79 11.55 11.71
C LEU A 204 -9.59 11.68 10.41
N ILE A 205 -9.97 10.55 9.81
CA ILE A 205 -10.75 10.51 8.56
C ILE A 205 -12.05 11.27 8.72
N GLY A 206 -12.77 11.07 9.85
CA GLY A 206 -14.00 11.80 10.14
C GLY A 206 -13.81 13.32 10.29
N MET A 207 -12.62 13.78 10.65
CA MET A 207 -12.30 15.22 10.76
C MET A 207 -11.80 15.84 9.46
N LEU A 208 -11.36 15.05 8.47
CA LEU A 208 -10.71 15.55 7.25
C LEU A 208 -11.44 16.68 6.53
N PRO A 209 -12.78 16.69 6.37
CA PRO A 209 -13.46 17.77 5.65
C PRO A 209 -13.25 19.13 6.32
N GLU A 210 -13.36 19.18 7.65
CA GLU A 210 -13.16 20.41 8.41
C GLU A 210 -11.69 20.84 8.38
N LEU A 211 -10.77 19.88 8.53
CA LEU A 211 -9.33 20.18 8.53
C LEU A 211 -8.84 20.62 7.15
N ALA A 212 -9.37 20.04 6.07
CA ALA A 212 -9.03 20.40 4.71
C ALA A 212 -9.46 21.83 4.36
N ALA A 213 -10.60 22.29 4.88
CA ALA A 213 -11.07 23.66 4.69
C ALA A 213 -10.12 24.72 5.31
N GLU A 214 -9.35 24.35 6.34
CA GLU A 214 -8.39 25.26 6.99
C GLU A 214 -7.07 25.38 6.23
N LEU A 215 -6.79 24.45 5.32
CA LEU A 215 -5.51 24.31 4.65
C LEU A 215 -5.46 25.04 3.31
N HIS A 216 -4.32 25.69 3.07
CA HIS A 216 -4.12 26.56 1.92
C HIS A 216 -2.79 26.27 1.25
N LEU A 217 -2.82 26.10 -0.07
CA LEU A 217 -1.64 25.89 -0.89
C LEU A 217 -1.21 27.23 -1.51
N TYR A 218 0.06 27.58 -1.32
CA TYR A 218 0.65 28.83 -1.81
C TYR A 218 1.85 28.50 -2.70
N ARG A 219 2.15 29.36 -3.68
CA ARG A 219 3.38 29.24 -4.49
C ARG A 219 4.59 29.85 -3.79
N GLU A 220 4.36 30.90 -3.02
CA GLU A 220 5.39 31.56 -2.22
C GLU A 220 5.20 31.22 -0.74
N ARG A 221 6.27 31.23 0.05
CA ARG A 221 6.21 30.85 1.46
C ARG A 221 5.35 31.85 2.26
N PRO A 222 4.18 31.44 2.77
CA PRO A 222 3.35 32.31 3.58
C PRO A 222 3.83 32.26 5.04
N GLY A 223 4.75 33.15 5.42
CA GLY A 223 5.14 33.29 6.83
C GLY A 223 5.93 32.11 7.43
N LYS A 224 5.82 31.94 8.76
CA LYS A 224 6.68 31.04 9.55
C LYS A 224 6.26 29.56 9.47
N ALA A 225 4.96 29.26 9.53
CA ALA A 225 4.42 27.89 9.56
C ALA A 225 3.96 27.41 8.17
N ALA A 226 4.94 27.20 7.30
CA ALA A 226 4.71 26.71 5.94
C ALA A 226 5.49 25.42 5.72
N ILE A 227 4.78 24.32 5.42
CA ILE A 227 5.40 23.05 5.05
C ILE A 227 5.74 23.13 3.55
N PRO A 228 7.02 23.04 3.16
CA PRO A 228 7.40 23.04 1.76
C PRO A 228 6.98 21.73 1.10
N LEU A 229 6.41 21.82 -0.09
CA LEU A 229 5.93 20.68 -0.87
C LEU A 229 6.56 20.69 -2.25
N LEU A 230 6.73 19.48 -2.79
CA LEU A 230 6.98 19.24 -4.21
C LEU A 230 5.75 18.56 -4.79
N LEU A 231 5.05 19.25 -5.69
CA LEU A 231 3.87 18.71 -6.38
C LEU A 231 4.23 18.32 -7.82
N GLN A 232 5.26 17.50 -7.99
CA GLN A 232 5.71 17.00 -9.30
C GLN A 232 5.33 15.52 -9.47
N GLU A 233 5.10 15.09 -10.72
CA GLU A 233 4.50 13.79 -11.08
C GLU A 233 5.30 12.51 -10.70
N GLU A 234 6.36 12.59 -9.92
CA GLU A 234 7.26 11.44 -9.66
C GLU A 234 7.62 11.25 -8.18
N VAL A 235 7.26 12.20 -7.30
CA VAL A 235 7.79 12.27 -5.94
C VAL A 235 6.64 12.37 -4.92
N PRO A 236 6.57 11.47 -3.91
CA PRO A 236 5.65 11.60 -2.79
C PRO A 236 5.79 12.95 -2.07
N PRO A 237 4.72 13.52 -1.50
CA PRO A 237 4.77 14.88 -0.94
C PRO A 237 5.73 14.98 0.26
N LEU A 238 5.99 13.84 0.90
CA LEU A 238 6.87 13.72 2.05
C LEU A 238 8.34 13.55 1.72
N ASP A 239 8.71 13.20 0.49
CA ASP A 239 10.11 12.94 0.15
C ASP A 239 10.97 14.19 0.33
N PHE A 240 10.41 15.37 0.03
CA PHE A 240 11.08 16.64 0.24
C PHE A 240 11.29 16.96 1.72
N VAL A 241 10.25 16.76 2.53
CA VAL A 241 10.32 17.01 3.98
C VAL A 241 11.22 16.00 4.69
N ARG A 242 11.41 14.81 4.10
CA ARG A 242 12.22 13.72 4.64
C ARG A 242 13.66 13.68 4.10
N ARG A 243 13.96 14.35 2.98
CA ARG A 243 15.30 14.36 2.37
C ARG A 243 15.68 15.78 1.92
N PRO A 244 16.64 16.45 2.58
CA PRO A 244 17.00 17.84 2.30
C PRO A 244 17.84 18.06 1.02
N ARG A 245 17.86 17.13 0.05
CA ARG A 245 18.75 17.25 -1.14
C ARG A 245 17.98 17.48 -2.45
N GLY A 246 18.22 18.65 -3.04
CA GLY A 246 18.44 18.79 -4.49
C GLY A 246 17.48 19.68 -5.28
N ARG A 247 16.23 19.89 -4.85
CA ARG A 247 15.24 20.69 -5.61
C ARG A 247 14.56 21.73 -4.74
N ALA A 248 14.32 22.92 -5.27
CA ALA A 248 13.56 23.95 -4.54
C ALA A 248 12.06 23.58 -4.51
N PRO A 249 11.34 23.81 -3.40
CA PRO A 249 9.90 23.59 -3.35
C PRO A 249 9.17 24.52 -4.33
N ASP A 250 8.10 24.03 -4.95
CA ASP A 250 7.24 24.80 -5.85
C ASP A 250 5.94 25.27 -5.19
N HIS A 251 5.58 24.63 -4.07
CA HIS A 251 4.42 24.98 -3.27
C HIS A 251 4.73 24.93 -1.77
N TYR A 252 3.89 25.62 -1.01
CA TYR A 252 3.93 25.69 0.43
C TYR A 252 2.53 25.46 0.97
N LEU A 253 2.40 24.53 1.91
CA LEU A 253 1.16 24.31 2.65
C LEU A 253 1.17 25.17 3.91
N GLY A 254 0.28 26.17 3.96
CA GLY A 254 0.05 26.98 5.15
C GLY A 254 -0.78 26.21 6.17
N VAL A 255 -0.26 26.02 7.37
CA VAL A 255 -0.89 25.20 8.42
C VAL A 255 -1.30 25.98 9.67
N ASP A 256 -1.09 27.30 9.73
CA ASP A 256 -1.39 28.12 10.91
C ASP A 256 -2.84 27.98 11.40
N ARG A 257 -3.81 28.08 10.46
CA ARG A 257 -5.24 27.96 10.77
C ARG A 257 -5.60 26.56 11.26
N LEU A 258 -5.02 25.55 10.62
CA LEU A 258 -5.19 24.15 11.01
C LEU A 258 -4.65 23.93 12.43
N LEU A 259 -3.45 24.39 12.75
CA LEU A 259 -2.87 24.27 14.10
C LEU A 259 -3.74 24.98 15.15
N ALA A 260 -4.27 26.17 14.84
CA ALA A 260 -5.19 26.88 15.72
C ALA A 260 -6.51 26.10 15.92
N ARG A 261 -7.04 25.46 14.87
CA ARG A 261 -8.24 24.62 14.93
C ARG A 261 -8.01 23.38 15.79
N LEU A 262 -6.90 22.67 15.60
CA LEU A 262 -6.57 21.44 16.35
C LEU A 262 -6.53 21.68 17.87
N ARG A 263 -5.96 22.81 18.30
CA ARG A 263 -5.91 23.21 19.72
C ARG A 263 -7.28 23.48 20.35
N ARG A 264 -8.30 23.73 19.53
CA ARG A 264 -9.67 24.06 19.94
C ARG A 264 -10.62 22.87 19.83
N LEU A 265 -10.16 21.70 19.38
CA LEU A 265 -11.00 20.50 19.29
C LEU A 265 -11.18 19.89 20.68
N TRP A 266 -12.40 19.99 21.24
CA TRP A 266 -12.71 19.51 22.59
C TRP A 266 -13.79 18.41 22.64
N SER A 267 -14.16 17.79 21.52
CA SER A 267 -15.32 16.89 21.44
C SER A 267 -15.20 15.62 22.31
N SER A 268 -14.26 14.73 22.02
CA SER A 268 -14.05 13.48 22.76
C SER A 268 -12.59 13.28 23.12
N LYS A 269 -12.30 12.46 24.15
CA LYS A 269 -10.91 12.12 24.54
C LYS A 269 -10.11 11.55 23.36
N GLN A 270 -10.74 10.72 22.53
CA GLN A 270 -10.12 10.12 21.35
C GLN A 270 -9.81 11.16 20.28
N VAL A 271 -10.74 12.08 20.02
CA VAL A 271 -10.53 13.18 19.06
C VAL A 271 -9.43 14.12 19.56
N GLN A 272 -9.43 14.47 20.84
CA GLN A 272 -8.37 15.29 21.45
C GLN A 272 -6.99 14.64 21.32
N GLN A 273 -6.87 13.34 21.58
CA GLN A 273 -5.61 12.61 21.42
C GLN A 273 -5.15 12.59 19.96
N THR A 274 -6.07 12.34 19.02
CA THR A 274 -5.79 12.33 17.59
C THR A 274 -5.34 13.72 17.11
N ALA A 275 -6.04 14.78 17.53
CA ALA A 275 -5.71 16.16 17.20
C ALA A 275 -4.33 16.56 17.74
N ARG A 276 -3.97 16.15 18.97
CA ARG A 276 -2.63 16.39 19.54
C ARG A 276 -1.53 15.67 18.78
N ARG A 277 -1.74 14.41 18.37
CA ARG A 277 -0.79 13.67 17.53
C ARG A 277 -0.60 14.35 16.18
N LEU A 278 -1.70 14.81 15.57
CA LEU A 278 -1.67 15.53 14.30
C LEU A 278 -0.91 16.85 14.43
N GLU A 279 -1.15 17.61 15.49
CA GLU A 279 -0.40 18.82 15.78
C GLU A 279 1.10 18.54 15.89
N GLN A 280 1.49 17.50 16.63
CA GLN A 280 2.89 17.10 16.80
C GLN A 280 3.56 16.69 15.48
N ASP A 281 2.87 15.92 14.64
CA ASP A 281 3.40 15.51 13.34
C ASP A 281 3.60 16.73 12.44
N LEU A 282 2.63 17.65 12.36
CA LEU A 282 2.73 18.88 11.56
C LEU A 282 3.84 19.81 12.08
N LEU A 283 3.97 19.99 13.39
CA LEU A 283 5.06 20.76 13.99
C LEU A 283 6.42 20.12 13.68
N GLY A 284 6.53 18.79 13.76
CA GLY A 284 7.74 18.07 13.40
C GLY A 284 8.15 18.23 11.92
N LEU A 285 7.18 18.40 11.02
CA LEU A 285 7.44 18.74 9.61
C LEU A 285 7.90 20.19 9.45
N LEU A 286 7.31 21.14 10.19
CA LEU A 286 7.69 22.56 10.18
C LEU A 286 9.11 22.80 10.71
N GLU A 287 9.50 22.08 11.75
CA GLU A 287 10.83 22.16 12.37
C GLU A 287 11.89 21.36 11.58
N GLY A 288 11.49 20.73 10.46
CA GLY A 288 12.39 20.04 9.55
C GLY A 288 13.08 18.81 10.15
N ARG A 289 12.45 18.13 11.11
CA ARG A 289 13.04 17.04 11.92
C ARG A 289 14.47 17.37 12.40
N ARG A 290 14.62 18.45 13.17
CA ARG A 290 15.73 18.54 14.14
C ARG A 290 15.49 17.52 15.27
N ASP A 291 16.58 16.88 15.69
CA ASP A 291 16.73 15.95 16.81
C ASP A 291 16.37 14.46 16.59
N ARG A 292 17.29 13.76 15.91
CA ARG A 292 17.81 12.49 16.45
C ARG A 292 19.32 12.60 16.61
N CYS A 293 19.77 12.80 17.84
CA CYS A 293 21.16 12.63 18.27
C CYS A 293 21.55 11.15 18.15
N HIS A 294 21.91 10.68 16.95
CA HIS A 294 22.83 9.59 16.60
C HIS A 294 22.64 9.20 15.12
N PRO A 295 23.70 8.83 14.39
CA PRO A 295 23.69 8.65 12.93
C PRO A 295 23.10 7.29 12.53
N ARG A 296 21.84 7.04 12.86
CA ARG A 296 21.04 5.95 12.29
C ARG A 296 19.92 6.56 11.47
N GLU A 297 20.11 6.55 10.15
CA GLU A 297 19.13 7.08 9.21
C GLU A 297 17.83 6.26 9.30
N VAL A 298 16.79 6.87 9.85
CA VAL A 298 15.43 6.33 9.80
C VAL A 298 14.96 6.42 8.36
N ARG A 299 15.18 5.37 7.60
CA ARG A 299 14.62 5.23 6.25
C ARG A 299 13.23 4.64 6.42
N ALA A 300 12.21 5.49 6.37
CA ALA A 300 10.79 5.09 6.41
C ALA A 300 10.33 4.46 5.08
N ALA A 301 11.21 3.71 4.41
CA ALA A 301 10.90 3.00 3.18
C ALA A 301 9.91 1.88 3.47
N GLU A 302 8.94 1.72 2.58
CA GLU A 302 7.92 0.70 2.67
C GLU A 302 8.39 -0.57 1.97
N TYR A 303 8.20 -1.70 2.64
CA TYR A 303 8.61 -3.01 2.15
C TYR A 303 7.42 -3.98 2.19
N LEU A 304 7.38 -4.85 1.20
CA LEU A 304 6.65 -6.09 1.28
C LEU A 304 7.56 -7.16 1.90
N CYS A 305 7.12 -7.77 2.99
CA CYS A 305 7.81 -8.88 3.64
C CYS A 305 7.14 -10.19 3.23
N VAL A 306 7.93 -11.17 2.79
CA VAL A 306 7.50 -12.55 2.51
C VAL A 306 8.13 -13.45 3.57
N GLN A 307 7.32 -14.22 4.28
CA GLN A 307 7.79 -15.09 5.36
C GLN A 307 7.76 -16.57 4.98
N GLY A 308 8.83 -17.28 5.37
CA GLY A 308 8.95 -18.73 5.32
C GLY A 308 9.85 -19.21 4.18
N LEU A 309 10.56 -20.32 4.40
CA LEU A 309 11.53 -20.84 3.43
C LEU A 309 10.88 -21.14 2.06
N GLU A 310 9.73 -21.80 2.06
CA GLU A 310 8.97 -22.15 0.84
C GLU A 310 8.51 -20.91 0.08
N ALA A 311 7.87 -19.95 0.76
CA ALA A 311 7.40 -18.72 0.13
C ALA A 311 8.55 -17.83 -0.37
N VAL A 312 9.66 -17.75 0.37
CA VAL A 312 10.87 -17.05 -0.07
C VAL A 312 11.49 -17.73 -1.29
N HIS A 313 11.56 -19.06 -1.30
CA HIS A 313 12.04 -19.84 -2.43
C HIS A 313 11.20 -19.56 -3.70
N GLU A 314 9.87 -19.69 -3.61
CA GLU A 314 8.97 -19.42 -4.73
C GLU A 314 9.12 -18.00 -5.25
N ARG A 315 9.22 -17.01 -4.34
CA ARG A 315 9.34 -15.61 -4.73
C ARG A 315 10.66 -15.31 -5.43
N LEU A 316 11.77 -15.85 -4.93
CA LEU A 316 13.07 -15.72 -5.59
C LEU A 316 13.08 -16.39 -6.97
N LEU A 317 12.43 -17.56 -7.10
CA LEU A 317 12.31 -18.26 -8.38
C LEU A 317 11.49 -17.43 -9.39
N GLN A 318 10.39 -16.82 -8.96
CA GLN A 318 9.63 -15.88 -9.79
C GLN A 318 10.49 -14.69 -10.24
N LEU A 319 11.23 -14.06 -9.32
CA LEU A 319 12.09 -12.91 -9.60
C LEU A 319 13.25 -13.24 -10.56
N GLN A 320 13.68 -14.50 -10.62
CA GLN A 320 14.70 -14.95 -11.56
C GLN A 320 14.14 -15.32 -12.94
N LEU A 321 12.91 -15.87 -13.00
CA LEU A 321 12.27 -16.31 -14.25
C LEU A 321 11.59 -15.17 -15.01
N SER A 322 11.05 -14.19 -14.30
CA SER A 322 10.57 -12.94 -14.90
C SER A 322 11.75 -11.98 -14.97
N GLU A 323 11.98 -11.31 -16.11
CA GLU A 323 13.07 -10.33 -16.30
C GLU A 323 12.87 -9.07 -15.42
N GLY A 324 12.81 -9.22 -14.10
CA GLY A 324 12.79 -8.15 -13.10
C GLY A 324 11.54 -7.25 -13.03
N LEU A 325 10.48 -7.49 -13.81
CA LEU A 325 9.51 -6.42 -14.13
C LEU A 325 8.03 -6.63 -13.75
N ALA A 326 7.61 -7.77 -13.19
CA ALA A 326 6.22 -7.90 -12.75
C ALA A 326 6.07 -7.53 -11.26
N PRO A 327 5.48 -6.36 -10.90
CA PRO A 327 4.91 -6.21 -9.57
C PRO A 327 3.91 -7.34 -9.37
N LEU A 328 3.96 -7.99 -8.20
CA LEU A 328 2.97 -9.01 -7.87
C LEU A 328 1.58 -8.36 -7.92
N PRO A 329 0.60 -8.94 -8.62
CA PRO A 329 -0.76 -8.50 -8.49
C PRO A 329 -1.20 -8.68 -7.03
N ASP A 330 -1.90 -7.67 -6.51
CA ASP A 330 -2.58 -7.65 -5.20
C ASP A 330 -3.77 -8.63 -5.17
N THR A 331 -3.66 -9.77 -5.86
CA THR A 331 -4.73 -10.77 -5.95
C THR A 331 -4.82 -11.50 -4.63
N ALA A 332 -5.88 -11.16 -3.91
CA ALA A 332 -6.40 -11.78 -2.70
C ALA A 332 -6.85 -13.24 -2.88
N ASP A 333 -6.08 -14.06 -3.60
CA ASP A 333 -6.30 -15.49 -3.68
C ASP A 333 -5.19 -16.30 -2.98
N ASP A 334 -5.67 -16.95 -1.94
CA ASP A 334 -5.48 -18.36 -1.64
C ASP A 334 -4.36 -18.83 -0.70
N THR A 335 -4.86 -19.41 0.39
CA THR A 335 -4.26 -20.40 1.29
C THR A 335 -3.11 -19.93 2.17
N ALA A 336 -2.96 -20.62 3.31
CA ALA A 336 -1.98 -20.42 4.37
C ALA A 336 -0.48 -20.43 3.93
N ARG A 337 -0.20 -20.49 2.63
CA ARG A 337 1.13 -20.57 2.00
C ARG A 337 1.76 -19.21 1.68
N ASN A 338 0.98 -18.15 1.49
CA ASN A 338 1.51 -16.80 1.20
C ASN A 338 1.48 -15.89 2.44
N ARG A 339 2.41 -16.09 3.40
CA ARG A 339 2.60 -15.18 4.56
C ARG A 339 3.28 -13.88 4.12
N ARG A 340 2.58 -13.04 3.37
CA ARG A 340 3.06 -11.73 2.91
C ARG A 340 2.43 -10.62 3.73
N PHE A 341 3.22 -9.63 4.13
CA PHE A 341 2.72 -8.48 4.86
C PHE A 341 3.54 -7.23 4.63
N ALA A 342 2.87 -6.09 4.70
CA ALA A 342 3.49 -4.78 4.66
C ALA A 342 4.34 -4.54 5.92
N CYS A 343 5.50 -3.93 5.75
CA CYS A 343 6.28 -3.47 6.89
C CYS A 343 7.04 -2.19 6.53
N ARG A 344 7.36 -1.40 7.54
CA ARG A 344 8.11 -0.16 7.36
C ARG A 344 9.49 -0.30 7.97
N GLN A 345 10.51 0.04 7.20
CA GLN A 345 11.87 0.09 7.72
C GLN A 345 11.97 1.17 8.80
N ASN A 346 12.51 0.78 9.95
CA ASN A 346 12.74 1.65 11.10
C ASN A 346 14.22 2.00 11.26
N ASP A 347 15.11 1.04 11.01
CA ASP A 347 16.57 1.22 11.11
C ASP A 347 17.29 0.28 10.12
N ILE A 348 18.53 0.61 9.75
CA ILE A 348 19.40 -0.22 8.93
C ILE A 348 20.86 -0.15 9.40
N SER A 349 21.54 -1.27 9.31
CA SER A 349 22.99 -1.38 9.49
C SER A 349 23.58 -2.26 8.39
N ALA A 350 24.91 -2.38 8.34
CA ALA A 350 25.57 -3.27 7.39
C ALA A 350 25.17 -4.75 7.56
N GLY A 351 24.86 -5.18 8.80
CA GLY A 351 24.55 -6.56 9.15
C GLY A 351 23.06 -6.89 9.27
N GLY A 352 22.17 -5.90 9.19
CA GLY A 352 20.76 -6.13 9.45
C GLY A 352 19.90 -4.87 9.37
N ALA A 353 18.62 -5.03 9.67
CA ALA A 353 17.65 -3.95 9.67
C ALA A 353 16.63 -4.13 10.80
N SER A 354 15.86 -3.08 11.07
CA SER A 354 14.66 -3.21 11.88
C SER A 354 13.45 -2.71 11.12
N PHE A 355 12.31 -3.33 11.37
CA PHE A 355 11.04 -3.00 10.74
C PHE A 355 9.93 -2.89 11.77
N ILE A 356 8.94 -2.08 11.45
CA ILE A 356 7.69 -1.93 12.20
C ILE A 356 6.58 -2.62 11.39
N LEU A 357 5.82 -3.48 12.05
CA LEU A 357 4.64 -4.16 11.51
C LEU A 357 3.39 -3.63 12.22
N GLY A 358 2.25 -3.70 11.53
CA GLY A 358 0.97 -3.34 12.10
C GLY A 358 0.55 -4.28 13.24
N PRO A 359 -0.39 -3.83 14.10
CA PRO A 359 -0.88 -4.62 15.24
C PRO A 359 -1.50 -5.96 14.82
N ASP A 360 -2.23 -5.95 13.69
CA ASP A 360 -2.94 -7.14 13.17
C ASP A 360 -2.10 -7.99 12.22
N THR A 361 -0.85 -7.59 11.97
CA THR A 361 0.03 -8.36 11.09
C THR A 361 0.45 -9.67 11.78
N PRO A 362 0.25 -10.84 11.15
CA PRO A 362 0.70 -12.10 11.71
C PRO A 362 2.21 -12.05 11.92
N CYS A 363 2.63 -12.30 13.17
CA CYS A 363 4.02 -12.14 13.52
C CYS A 363 4.87 -13.26 12.92
N PRO A 364 5.99 -12.94 12.25
CA PRO A 364 6.93 -13.98 11.86
C PRO A 364 7.51 -14.71 13.08
N GLU A 365 7.66 -16.03 12.95
CA GLU A 365 8.28 -16.86 13.98
C GLU A 365 9.76 -16.49 14.14
N PRO A 366 10.33 -16.56 15.37
CA PRO A 366 11.76 -16.38 15.58
C PRO A 366 12.58 -17.25 14.62
N ASP A 367 13.68 -16.71 14.11
CA ASP A 367 14.54 -17.33 13.10
C ASP A 367 13.87 -17.64 11.74
N ALA A 368 12.63 -17.21 11.51
CA ALA A 368 12.01 -17.34 10.19
C ALA A 368 12.83 -16.62 9.12
N TRP A 369 12.90 -17.26 7.95
CA TRP A 369 13.41 -16.66 6.73
C TRP A 369 12.42 -15.64 6.19
N LEU A 370 12.91 -14.43 5.94
CA LEU A 370 12.14 -13.29 5.47
C LEU A 370 12.78 -12.74 4.20
N LEU A 371 11.99 -12.45 3.18
CA LEU A 371 12.40 -11.66 2.02
C LEU A 371 11.73 -10.29 2.10
N PHE A 372 12.53 -9.23 2.05
CA PHE A 372 12.06 -7.85 2.04
C PHE A 372 12.22 -7.28 0.63
N GLU A 373 11.12 -6.86 0.02
CA GLU A 373 11.07 -6.19 -1.29
C GLU A 373 10.65 -4.73 -1.12
N ALA A 374 11.47 -3.79 -1.58
CA ALA A 374 11.15 -2.37 -1.50
C ALA A 374 10.03 -2.03 -2.50
N LEU A 375 8.95 -1.40 -2.02
CA LEU A 375 7.79 -1.08 -2.87
C LEU A 375 8.12 -0.05 -3.95
N ASP A 376 8.99 0.90 -3.64
CA ASP A 376 9.35 2.00 -4.54
C ASP A 376 10.42 1.63 -5.57
N SER A 377 10.98 0.41 -5.50
CA SER A 377 12.08 -0.01 -6.36
C SER A 377 11.97 -1.52 -6.65
N PRO A 378 11.20 -1.90 -7.69
CA PRO A 378 11.01 -3.30 -8.07
C PRO A 378 12.35 -4.01 -8.28
N GLY A 379 12.51 -5.20 -7.70
CA GLY A 379 13.76 -5.96 -7.73
C GLY A 379 14.81 -5.53 -6.69
N SER A 380 14.58 -4.43 -5.95
CA SER A 380 15.40 -4.04 -4.81
C SER A 380 14.90 -4.72 -3.54
N GLY A 381 15.76 -5.52 -2.91
CA GLY A 381 15.38 -6.27 -1.72
C GLY A 381 16.53 -7.03 -1.09
N PHE A 382 16.24 -7.73 0.00
CA PHE A 382 17.18 -8.62 0.62
C PHE A 382 16.47 -9.71 1.43
N VAL A 383 17.10 -10.88 1.50
CA VAL A 383 16.71 -11.93 2.43
C VAL A 383 17.38 -11.67 3.78
N ALA A 384 16.64 -11.89 4.84
CA ALA A 384 17.09 -11.75 6.20
C ALA A 384 16.46 -12.82 7.09
N ARG A 385 16.96 -12.89 8.30
CA ARG A 385 16.46 -13.77 9.35
C ARG A 385 15.90 -12.95 10.50
N LEU A 386 14.75 -13.33 11.02
CA LEU A 386 14.22 -12.71 12.21
C LEU A 386 15.08 -13.03 13.45
N ARG A 387 15.56 -12.01 14.16
CA ARG A 387 16.37 -12.18 15.39
C ARG A 387 15.67 -11.75 16.66
N ARG A 388 14.88 -10.68 16.59
CA ARG A 388 14.19 -10.14 17.76
C ARG A 388 12.84 -9.59 17.38
N ARG A 389 11.94 -9.60 18.37
CA ARG A 389 10.62 -9.02 18.31
C ARG A 389 10.37 -8.25 19.60
N LEU A 390 9.79 -7.07 19.48
CA LEU A 390 9.22 -6.29 20.58
C LEU A 390 7.81 -5.87 20.18
N VAL A 391 6.88 -5.84 21.13
CA VAL A 391 5.52 -5.35 20.91
C VAL A 391 5.32 -4.15 21.83
N ASP A 392 4.82 -3.03 21.31
CA ASP A 392 4.52 -1.85 22.12
C ASP A 392 3.08 -1.85 22.67
N ASP A 393 2.77 -0.87 23.51
CA ASP A 393 1.46 -0.74 24.18
C ASP A 393 0.29 -0.53 23.19
N ASN A 394 0.57 -0.17 21.95
CA ASN A 394 -0.44 0.01 20.89
C ASN A 394 -0.51 -1.23 19.97
N GLY A 395 0.16 -2.33 20.33
CA GLY A 395 0.20 -3.57 19.58
C GLY A 395 1.18 -3.58 18.41
N TYR A 396 1.90 -2.49 18.13
CA TYR A 396 2.87 -2.46 17.03
C TYR A 396 4.04 -3.38 17.32
N GLN A 397 4.50 -4.07 16.28
CA GLN A 397 5.55 -5.07 16.40
C GLN A 397 6.83 -4.56 15.75
N TYR A 398 7.88 -4.42 16.55
CA TYR A 398 9.22 -4.07 16.09
C TYR A 398 10.02 -5.34 15.91
N ILE A 399 10.36 -5.65 14.66
CA ILE A 399 11.24 -6.77 14.36
C ILE A 399 12.65 -6.28 14.07
N GLY A 400 13.64 -6.99 14.59
CA GLY A 400 15.04 -6.85 14.17
C GLY A 400 15.43 -8.08 13.37
N VAL A 401 16.01 -7.83 12.19
CA VAL A 401 16.42 -8.88 11.25
C VAL A 401 17.90 -8.79 10.95
N GLU A 402 18.53 -9.94 10.76
CA GLU A 402 19.91 -10.07 10.31
C GLU A 402 19.93 -10.35 8.82
N ARG A 403 20.61 -9.50 8.05
CA ARG A 403 20.67 -9.63 6.59
C ARG A 403 21.57 -10.81 6.23
N VAL A 404 21.12 -11.62 5.28
CA VAL A 404 21.96 -12.66 4.68
C VAL A 404 22.95 -12.01 3.73
N SER A 405 24.24 -12.23 3.95
CA SER A 405 25.32 -11.70 3.14
C SER A 405 25.71 -12.69 2.04
N GLY A 406 25.73 -12.26 0.78
CA GLY A 406 26.05 -13.12 -0.37
C GLY A 406 24.86 -13.31 -1.30
N GLN A 407 24.95 -14.30 -2.18
CA GLN A 407 23.92 -14.62 -3.15
C GLN A 407 23.11 -15.81 -2.65
N LEU A 408 21.78 -15.68 -2.69
CA LEU A 408 20.86 -16.78 -2.44
C LEU A 408 20.24 -17.21 -3.77
N ILE A 409 20.28 -18.51 -4.04
CA ILE A 409 19.79 -19.11 -5.26
C ILE A 409 18.69 -20.11 -4.85
N PRO A 410 17.44 -19.95 -5.33
CA PRO A 410 16.42 -20.96 -5.10
C PRO A 410 16.83 -22.26 -5.78
N VAL A 411 16.81 -23.36 -5.02
CA VAL A 411 17.13 -24.70 -5.50
C VAL A 411 16.09 -25.70 -5.05
N THR A 412 15.84 -26.70 -5.90
CA THR A 412 14.96 -27.82 -5.61
C THR A 412 15.77 -29.01 -5.13
N LEU A 413 15.35 -29.61 -4.01
CA LEU A 413 16.07 -30.65 -3.29
C LEU A 413 15.46 -32.04 -3.55
N GLY A 414 16.33 -33.01 -3.86
CA GLY A 414 16.00 -34.43 -3.93
C GLY A 414 14.87 -34.83 -4.89
N THR A 415 14.44 -36.08 -4.80
CA THR A 415 13.36 -36.65 -5.65
C THR A 415 11.98 -36.09 -5.33
N HIS A 416 11.75 -35.68 -4.09
CA HIS A 416 10.49 -35.10 -3.63
C HIS A 416 10.32 -33.61 -3.94
N ARG A 417 11.27 -33.02 -4.69
CA ARG A 417 11.25 -31.62 -5.13
C ARG A 417 10.95 -30.62 -4.01
N ARG A 418 11.65 -30.76 -2.87
CA ARG A 418 11.46 -29.84 -1.74
C ARG A 418 12.13 -28.49 -2.00
N PRO A 419 11.59 -27.37 -1.49
CA PRO A 419 12.20 -26.05 -1.65
C PRO A 419 13.45 -25.92 -0.76
N GLY A 420 14.52 -25.34 -1.32
CA GLY A 420 15.74 -24.98 -0.61
C GLY A 420 16.36 -23.69 -1.14
N LEU A 421 17.33 -23.14 -0.41
CA LEU A 421 18.12 -22.00 -0.85
C LEU A 421 19.61 -22.34 -0.77
N LEU A 422 20.30 -22.28 -1.90
CA LEU A 422 21.75 -22.34 -1.96
C LEU A 422 22.31 -20.95 -1.65
N TRP A 423 22.98 -20.85 -0.51
CA TRP A 423 23.65 -19.65 -0.05
C TRP A 423 25.13 -19.68 -0.47
N ALA A 424 25.44 -18.89 -1.48
CA ALA A 424 26.80 -18.71 -1.99
C ALA A 424 27.43 -17.44 -1.38
N GLN A 425 28.62 -17.59 -0.81
CA GLN A 425 29.45 -16.49 -0.31
C GLN A 425 30.75 -16.42 -1.13
N PRO A 426 30.73 -15.79 -2.32
CA PRO A 426 31.84 -15.87 -3.27
C PRO A 426 33.17 -15.36 -2.69
N ARG A 427 33.11 -14.30 -1.88
CA ARG A 427 34.29 -13.70 -1.22
C ARG A 427 34.96 -14.63 -0.22
N GLN A 428 34.24 -15.62 0.30
CA GLN A 428 34.74 -16.57 1.30
C GLN A 428 34.92 -17.98 0.72
N GLY A 429 34.53 -18.22 -0.54
CA GLY A 429 34.54 -19.55 -1.14
C GLY A 429 33.65 -20.56 -0.41
N ARG A 430 32.62 -20.09 0.29
CA ARG A 430 31.74 -20.93 1.13
C ARG A 430 30.38 -21.09 0.49
N TYR A 431 29.86 -22.31 0.53
CA TYR A 431 28.53 -22.67 0.08
C TYR A 431 27.79 -23.32 1.24
N SER A 432 26.55 -22.90 1.48
CA SER A 432 25.68 -23.51 2.46
C SER A 432 24.32 -23.76 1.84
N LEU A 433 23.69 -24.87 2.18
CA LEU A 433 22.31 -25.16 1.85
C LEU A 433 21.42 -24.81 3.03
N ILE A 434 20.40 -24.01 2.78
CA ILE A 434 19.28 -23.81 3.69
C ILE A 434 18.18 -24.75 3.22
N ALA A 435 17.89 -25.78 3.99
CA ALA A 435 16.94 -26.83 3.65
C ALA A 435 15.86 -26.99 4.72
N PRO A 436 14.71 -27.62 4.41
CA PRO A 436 13.76 -28.05 5.42
C PRO A 436 14.44 -28.98 6.43
N ASP A 437 13.99 -28.91 7.67
CA ASP A 437 14.52 -29.76 8.73
C ASP A 437 14.40 -31.26 8.40
N GLY A 438 15.49 -32.00 8.65
CA GLY A 438 15.60 -33.44 8.35
C GLY A 438 16.09 -33.75 6.94
N HIS A 439 16.55 -32.76 6.17
CA HIS A 439 17.18 -32.95 4.87
C HIS A 439 18.63 -33.43 4.95
N TYR A 440 19.41 -33.09 5.97
CA TYR A 440 20.83 -33.47 6.01
C TYR A 440 21.03 -34.99 5.96
N LEU A 441 21.70 -35.47 4.91
CA LEU A 441 21.85 -36.89 4.59
C LEU A 441 23.16 -37.51 5.10
N GLY A 442 24.00 -36.70 5.76
CA GLY A 442 25.27 -37.15 6.36
C GLY A 442 26.51 -36.57 5.66
N HIS A 443 27.64 -36.62 6.36
CA HIS A 443 28.93 -36.15 5.84
C HIS A 443 29.35 -36.99 4.63
N GLY A 444 29.82 -36.33 3.58
CA GLY A 444 30.28 -36.97 2.35
C GLY A 444 29.16 -37.33 1.36
N HIS A 445 27.88 -37.16 1.73
CA HIS A 445 26.78 -37.43 0.83
C HIS A 445 26.81 -36.48 -0.38
N GLU A 446 26.67 -37.02 -1.58
CA GLU A 446 26.58 -36.24 -2.81
C GLU A 446 25.13 -36.13 -3.28
N GLU A 447 24.69 -34.92 -3.58
CA GLU A 447 23.38 -34.68 -4.18
C GLU A 447 23.46 -33.65 -5.30
N ILE A 448 22.43 -33.63 -6.15
CA ILE A 448 22.24 -32.62 -7.18
C ILE A 448 21.15 -31.67 -6.69
N LEU A 449 21.48 -30.39 -6.61
CA LEU A 449 20.53 -29.31 -6.35
C LEU A 449 20.12 -28.70 -7.68
N THR A 450 18.83 -28.74 -8.01
CA THR A 450 18.35 -28.17 -9.27
C THR A 450 18.05 -26.69 -9.09
N GLY A 451 18.80 -25.83 -9.76
CA GLY A 451 18.54 -24.38 -9.79
C GLY A 451 17.86 -23.94 -11.07
N THR A 452 17.45 -22.66 -11.12
CA THR A 452 16.73 -22.07 -12.25
C THR A 452 17.50 -22.13 -13.58
N HIS A 453 18.83 -21.96 -13.54
CA HIS A 453 19.67 -21.85 -14.75
C HIS A 453 20.65 -23.01 -14.91
N ARG A 454 20.91 -23.77 -13.85
CA ARG A 454 21.81 -24.92 -13.86
C ARG A 454 21.57 -25.81 -12.64
N ASP A 455 22.01 -27.05 -12.78
CA ASP A 455 22.14 -27.97 -11.66
C ASP A 455 23.48 -27.75 -10.93
N TYR A 456 23.49 -27.98 -9.62
CA TYR A 456 24.67 -27.88 -8.76
C TYR A 456 24.92 -29.24 -8.15
N ARG A 457 26.02 -29.89 -8.51
CA ARG A 457 26.46 -31.10 -7.81
C ARG A 457 27.23 -30.69 -6.56
N VAL A 458 26.79 -31.19 -5.42
CA VAL A 458 27.31 -30.78 -4.10
C VAL A 458 27.64 -32.00 -3.25
N ARG A 459 28.58 -31.82 -2.33
CA ARG A 459 28.85 -32.74 -1.23
C ARG A 459 28.50 -32.10 0.10
N HIS A 460 27.77 -32.83 0.94
CA HIS A 460 27.45 -32.44 2.31
C HIS A 460 28.70 -32.54 3.17
N GLU A 461 29.15 -31.41 3.73
CA GLU A 461 30.33 -31.38 4.60
C GLU A 461 29.91 -31.47 6.07
N GLN A 462 28.97 -30.65 6.52
CA GLN A 462 28.52 -30.71 7.91
C GLN A 462 27.20 -29.98 8.10
N ARG A 463 26.41 -30.42 9.07
CA ARG A 463 25.30 -29.62 9.59
C ARG A 463 25.87 -28.46 10.41
N VAL A 464 25.68 -27.24 9.92
CA VAL A 464 26.13 -25.99 10.58
C VAL A 464 25.18 -25.61 11.71
N GLY A 465 23.89 -25.87 11.54
CA GLY A 465 22.91 -25.60 12.59
C GLY A 465 21.49 -25.93 12.19
N ARG A 466 20.59 -25.91 13.18
CA ARG A 466 19.14 -26.09 13.03
C ARG A 466 18.42 -24.87 13.58
N GLN A 467 17.47 -24.34 12.84
CA GLN A 467 16.79 -23.07 13.11
C GLN A 467 15.33 -23.15 12.67
N GLY A 468 14.43 -23.19 13.66
CA GLY A 468 13.00 -23.44 13.43
C GLY A 468 12.79 -24.73 12.63
N ASN A 469 12.06 -24.62 11.52
CA ASN A 469 11.75 -25.73 10.60
C ASN A 469 12.77 -25.85 9.45
N SER A 470 13.96 -25.27 9.60
CA SER A 470 15.03 -25.31 8.61
C SER A 470 16.36 -25.70 9.23
N GLU A 471 17.26 -26.18 8.40
CA GLU A 471 18.64 -26.46 8.76
C GLU A 471 19.62 -25.85 7.75
N ILE A 472 20.82 -25.54 8.22
CA ILE A 472 21.91 -25.00 7.42
C ILE A 472 22.99 -26.06 7.31
N ILE A 473 23.33 -26.45 6.10
CA ILE A 473 24.29 -27.50 5.78
C ILE A 473 25.44 -26.88 5.00
N ALA A 474 26.68 -27.02 5.47
CA ALA A 474 27.85 -26.62 4.71
C ALA A 474 28.04 -27.57 3.53
N LEU A 475 28.30 -27.01 2.37
CA LEU A 475 28.46 -27.74 1.12
C LEU A 475 29.83 -27.48 0.50
N ARG A 476 30.29 -28.48 -0.24
CA ARG A 476 31.36 -28.35 -1.23
C ARG A 476 30.75 -28.52 -2.63
N LEU A 477 31.01 -27.58 -3.53
CA LEU A 477 30.67 -27.77 -4.94
C LEU A 477 31.62 -28.81 -5.56
N LEU A 478 31.05 -29.74 -6.32
CA LEU A 478 31.75 -30.73 -7.12
C LEU A 478 31.49 -30.31 -8.57
N ASP A 479 32.45 -29.59 -9.16
CA ASP A 479 32.45 -28.97 -10.51
C ASP A 479 31.25 -29.22 -11.44
#